data_AF-A0A5E4MQE8-F1
#
_entry.id   AF-A0A5E4MQE8-F1
#
_cell.length_a   1.000
_cell.length_b   1.000
_cell.length_c   1.000
_cell.angle_alpha   90.00
_cell.angle_beta   90.00
_cell.angle_gamma   90.00
#
_symmetry.space_group_name_H-M   'P 1'
#
loop_
_entity.id
_entity.type
_entity.pdbx_description
1 polymer ?
#
loop_
_entity_poly.entity_id
_entity_poly.type
_entity_poly.pdbx_seq_one_letter_code
_entity_poly.pdbx_strand_id
1 'polypeptide(L)'
;MDKKTKITSTSQKKTLAKMQSVKLNDCKIIVLKLVDQLLDATSMMSNTPSIKEQWSIHLVIVNLLSKINQLEAEFDLKPLSQRNDQSIEKLTKWATKNGAILNGVEIHQFQDYGYGMKANKPITEGDKLVTVPKSLMMTEENISASPLWKLHSQDMMLRNMPNVALAIFILVESLRKDKKSFWHPYLTTLPETYSTPVYFEVADLEALKGSPAFEAALKLNRNIARQYAYFKKLFQLSDDPASVILKDTFTYEYYRWAVSTLMSRQNTIPNSDDPPANVSALIPLWDMFNHHEGTLSTDFVKADNTCVCYANSSYLCNDQVYIFYGVRTNADFLVHNGFVYPENKHDAVKIRLGVSRSDPFYTLRLRLLQTLSLPPLAEFNLNVGPQPLHGKLLAFVRIFNMDQKTLEDWIGMEEKHCLNLMDSSVTLEPVLEKKCWEFLQVRINLLIKQYPPPPDKNAKLSKFQLLARKQIEKELAILKMTLQYIGKHMDIYVPGPLKVVKAA
;
A
#
# COMPACT_ATOMS: atom_id res chain seq x y z
N MET A 1 -11.11 60.58 -32.52
CA MET A 1 -12.16 60.08 -31.60
C MET A 1 -11.79 58.72 -30.99
N ASP A 2 -10.50 58.42 -30.75
CA ASP A 2 -10.03 57.05 -30.49
C ASP A 2 -9.18 56.84 -29.22
N LYS A 3 -9.27 57.74 -28.23
CA LYS A 3 -8.59 57.58 -26.92
C LYS A 3 -9.51 57.17 -25.77
N LYS A 4 -10.84 57.20 -25.93
CA LYS A 4 -11.79 56.86 -24.85
C LYS A 4 -12.17 55.38 -24.79
N THR A 5 -12.03 54.61 -25.88
CA THR A 5 -12.44 53.19 -25.96
C THR A 5 -11.37 52.20 -25.46
N LYS A 6 -10.10 52.61 -25.38
CA LYS A 6 -8.99 51.78 -24.87
C LYS A 6 -8.83 51.83 -23.34
N ILE A 7 -9.32 52.89 -22.69
CA ILE A 7 -9.19 53.11 -21.24
C ILE A 7 -10.27 52.31 -20.47
N THR A 8 -11.47 52.17 -21.03
CA THR A 8 -12.58 51.41 -20.44
C THR A 8 -12.34 49.89 -20.42
N SER A 9 -11.75 49.31 -21.47
CA SER A 9 -11.44 47.87 -21.53
C SER A 9 -10.31 47.45 -20.58
N THR A 10 -9.36 48.35 -20.33
CA THR A 10 -8.24 48.11 -19.40
C THR A 10 -8.68 48.25 -17.94
N SER A 11 -9.60 49.19 -17.65
CA SER A 11 -10.19 49.38 -16.32
C SER A 11 -11.10 48.21 -15.91
N GLN A 12 -11.97 47.74 -16.82
CA GLN A 12 -12.85 46.59 -16.56
C GLN A 12 -12.05 45.29 -16.34
N LYS A 13 -10.98 45.05 -17.10
CA LYS A 13 -10.07 43.90 -16.88
C LYS A 13 -9.37 43.94 -15.52
N LYS A 14 -8.94 45.13 -15.07
CA LYS A 14 -8.34 45.31 -13.74
C LYS A 14 -9.35 45.07 -12.61
N THR A 15 -10.59 45.53 -12.77
CA THR A 15 -11.67 45.29 -11.80
C THR A 15 -12.03 43.81 -11.72
N LEU A 16 -12.15 43.12 -12.86
CA LEU A 16 -12.45 41.69 -12.91
C LEU A 16 -11.32 40.85 -12.28
N ALA A 17 -10.06 41.15 -12.59
CA ALA A 17 -8.90 40.51 -11.98
C ALA A 17 -8.82 40.76 -10.46
N LYS A 18 -9.16 41.98 -10.02
CA LYS A 18 -9.25 42.30 -8.59
C LYS A 18 -10.37 41.51 -7.90
N MET A 19 -11.56 41.41 -8.50
CA MET A 19 -12.67 40.61 -7.96
C MET A 19 -12.33 39.11 -7.89
N GLN A 20 -11.66 38.57 -8.92
CA GLN A 20 -11.17 37.18 -8.92
C GLN A 20 -10.11 36.95 -7.83
N SER A 21 -9.18 37.89 -7.63
CA SER A 21 -8.18 37.79 -6.56
C SER A 21 -8.77 37.82 -5.15
N VAL A 22 -9.84 38.61 -4.94
CA VAL A 22 -10.57 38.66 -3.67
C VAL A 22 -11.29 37.32 -3.43
N LYS A 23 -12.01 36.81 -4.44
CA LYS A 23 -12.68 35.49 -4.38
C LYS A 23 -11.68 34.37 -4.05
N LEU A 24 -10.51 34.37 -4.66
CA LEU A 24 -9.47 33.36 -4.41
C LEU A 24 -8.91 33.44 -2.98
N ASN A 25 -8.69 34.65 -2.45
CA ASN A 25 -8.25 34.83 -1.07
C ASN A 25 -9.30 34.34 -0.07
N ASP A 26 -10.59 34.59 -0.34
CA ASP A 26 -11.69 34.08 0.49
C ASP A 26 -11.72 32.55 0.48
N CYS A 27 -11.54 31.92 -0.69
CA CYS A 27 -11.43 30.46 -0.81
C CYS A 27 -10.27 29.92 0.03
N LYS A 28 -9.08 30.53 -0.02
CA LYS A 28 -7.90 30.11 0.76
C LYS A 28 -8.17 30.17 2.27
N ILE A 29 -8.82 31.23 2.75
CA ILE A 29 -9.18 31.37 4.18
C ILE A 29 -10.15 30.26 4.61
N ILE A 30 -11.15 29.95 3.78
CA ILE A 30 -12.12 28.88 4.08
C ILE A 30 -11.42 27.51 4.08
N VAL A 31 -10.52 27.25 3.13
CA VAL A 31 -9.74 26.01 3.08
C VAL A 31 -8.93 25.84 4.36
N LEU A 32 -8.28 26.88 4.87
CA LEU A 32 -7.51 26.79 6.13
C LEU A 32 -8.40 26.46 7.33
N LYS A 33 -9.61 27.01 7.42
CA LYS A 33 -10.58 26.64 8.47
C LYS A 33 -11.02 25.17 8.37
N LEU A 34 -11.27 24.67 7.16
CA LEU A 34 -11.62 23.27 6.93
C LEU A 34 -10.45 22.34 7.23
N VAL A 35 -9.22 22.78 6.96
CA VAL A 35 -7.97 22.07 7.28
C VAL A 35 -7.79 21.93 8.79
N ASP A 36 -8.13 22.95 9.58
CA ASP A 36 -8.12 22.83 11.04
C ASP A 36 -9.11 21.75 11.51
N GLN A 37 -10.35 21.78 11.01
CA GLN A 37 -11.36 20.75 11.32
C GLN A 37 -10.90 19.34 10.89
N LEU A 38 -10.20 19.24 9.76
CA LEU A 38 -9.66 17.97 9.27
C LEU A 38 -8.55 17.45 10.19
N LEU A 39 -7.68 18.33 10.67
CA LEU A 39 -6.62 17.98 11.60
C LEU A 39 -7.19 17.48 12.94
N ASP A 40 -8.24 18.14 13.44
CA ASP A 40 -8.96 17.70 14.63
C ASP A 40 -9.61 16.32 14.41
N ALA A 41 -10.40 16.15 13.35
CA ALA A 41 -11.08 14.90 13.04
C ALA A 41 -10.12 13.71 12.87
N THR A 42 -8.95 13.94 12.27
CA THR A 42 -7.92 12.89 12.09
C THR A 42 -7.12 12.58 13.36
N SER A 43 -7.27 13.40 14.41
CA SER A 43 -6.62 13.24 15.72
C SER A 43 -7.57 12.73 16.80
N MET A 44 -8.89 12.82 16.59
CA MET A 44 -9.94 12.30 17.47
C MET A 44 -10.07 10.78 17.33
N MET A 45 -9.19 10.00 17.97
CA MET A 45 -9.36 8.55 18.08
C MET A 45 -9.01 8.01 19.46
N SER A 46 -9.73 6.99 19.87
CA SER A 46 -9.35 6.16 21.02
C SER A 46 -8.02 5.42 20.75
N ASN A 47 -7.33 5.00 21.82
CA ASN A 47 -6.04 4.28 21.71
C ASN A 47 -6.17 2.96 20.91
N THR A 48 -7.34 2.33 20.94
CA THR A 48 -7.65 1.08 20.22
C THR A 48 -9.02 1.22 19.54
N PRO A 49 -9.08 1.92 18.39
CA PRO A 49 -10.33 2.27 17.75
C PRO A 49 -11.01 1.04 17.16
N SER A 50 -12.32 0.91 17.37
CA SER A 50 -13.11 -0.10 16.67
C SER A 50 -13.18 0.22 15.17
N ILE A 51 -13.40 -0.80 14.31
CA ILE A 51 -13.61 -0.57 12.86
C ILE A 51 -14.80 0.38 12.62
N LYS A 52 -15.84 0.30 13.46
CA LYS A 52 -17.00 1.19 13.39
C LYS A 52 -16.61 2.65 13.66
N GLU A 53 -15.79 2.89 14.69
CA GLU A 53 -15.25 4.22 15.01
C GLU A 53 -14.39 4.75 13.86
N GLN A 54 -13.46 3.92 13.33
CA GLN A 54 -12.62 4.28 12.20
C GLN A 54 -13.46 4.66 10.96
N TRP A 55 -14.53 3.91 10.68
CA TRP A 55 -15.44 4.20 9.58
C TRP A 55 -16.20 5.52 9.77
N SER A 56 -16.75 5.77 10.96
CA SER A 56 -17.46 7.02 11.26
C SER A 56 -16.54 8.24 11.09
N ILE A 57 -15.30 8.16 11.56
CA ILE A 57 -14.31 9.23 11.38
C ILE A 57 -13.95 9.40 9.90
N HIS A 58 -13.81 8.30 9.15
CA HIS A 58 -13.53 8.35 7.73
C HIS A 58 -14.62 9.10 6.93
N LEU A 59 -15.89 8.91 7.26
CA LEU A 59 -16.99 9.66 6.62
C LEU A 59 -16.89 11.17 6.87
N VAL A 60 -16.46 11.58 8.06
CA VAL A 60 -16.19 13.00 8.38
C VAL A 60 -15.03 13.53 7.54
N ILE A 61 -13.93 12.77 7.46
CA ILE A 61 -12.75 13.11 6.65
C ILE A 61 -13.12 13.30 5.19
N VAL A 62 -13.87 12.38 4.58
CA VAL A 62 -14.28 12.45 3.16
C VAL A 62 -15.15 13.68 2.92
N ASN A 63 -16.08 14.02 3.81
CA ASN A 63 -16.91 15.21 3.69
C ASN A 63 -16.07 16.50 3.71
N LEU A 64 -15.13 16.61 4.67
CA LEU A 64 -14.23 17.76 4.76
C LEU A 64 -13.34 17.88 3.52
N LEU A 65 -12.73 16.77 3.09
CA LEU A 65 -11.89 16.73 1.90
C LEU A 65 -12.66 17.07 0.63
N SER A 66 -13.91 16.62 0.49
CA SER A 66 -14.77 16.98 -0.65
C SER A 66 -14.98 18.50 -0.75
N LYS A 67 -15.29 19.16 0.39
CA LYS A 67 -15.41 20.63 0.45
C LYS A 67 -14.09 21.34 0.17
N ILE A 68 -12.98 20.83 0.71
CA ILE A 68 -11.63 21.36 0.44
C ILE A 68 -11.33 21.27 -1.05
N ASN A 69 -11.47 20.09 -1.65
CA ASN A 69 -11.19 19.88 -3.07
C ASN A 69 -12.04 20.77 -3.99
N GLN A 70 -13.32 20.99 -3.67
CA GLN A 70 -14.17 21.93 -4.42
C GLN A 70 -13.62 23.36 -4.41
N LEU A 71 -13.08 23.82 -3.28
CA LEU A 71 -12.48 25.15 -3.15
C LEU A 71 -11.08 25.22 -3.79
N GLU A 72 -10.28 24.16 -3.64
CA GLU A 72 -8.95 24.07 -4.23
C GLU A 72 -8.98 23.95 -5.76
N ALA A 73 -10.09 23.48 -6.34
CA ALA A 73 -10.31 23.46 -7.79
C ALA A 73 -10.39 24.86 -8.41
N GLU A 74 -10.69 25.90 -7.61
CA GLU A 74 -10.69 27.30 -8.05
C GLU A 74 -9.27 27.91 -8.09
N PHE A 75 -8.26 27.18 -7.62
CA PHE A 75 -6.87 27.65 -7.63
C PHE A 75 -6.28 27.55 -9.03
N ASP A 76 -5.46 28.53 -9.42
CA ASP A 76 -4.73 28.51 -10.69
C ASP A 76 -3.55 27.52 -10.61
N LEU A 77 -3.86 26.24 -10.79
CA LEU A 77 -2.92 25.14 -10.64
C LEU A 77 -2.54 24.55 -12.01
N LYS A 78 -1.25 24.29 -12.19
CA LYS A 78 -0.76 23.58 -13.37
C LYS A 78 -1.14 22.11 -13.29
N PRO A 79 -1.95 21.55 -14.21
CA PRO A 79 -2.32 20.14 -14.15
C PRO A 79 -1.08 19.23 -14.15
N LEU A 80 -1.24 18.06 -13.52
CA LEU A 80 -0.27 16.97 -13.65
C LEU A 80 -0.08 16.63 -15.13
N SER A 81 1.13 16.21 -15.49
CA SER A 81 1.45 15.99 -16.90
C SER A 81 0.93 14.64 -17.37
N GLN A 82 0.14 14.66 -18.45
CA GLN A 82 -0.34 13.44 -19.07
C GLN A 82 0.80 12.73 -19.78
N ARG A 83 1.14 11.53 -19.30
CA ARG A 83 2.15 10.68 -19.94
C ARG A 83 1.69 10.26 -21.34
N ASN A 84 2.61 10.34 -22.29
CA ASN A 84 2.42 9.97 -23.68
C ASN A 84 3.78 9.55 -24.28
N ASP A 85 3.77 9.07 -25.51
CA ASP A 85 4.98 8.53 -26.13
C ASP A 85 6.11 9.58 -26.24
N GLN A 86 5.77 10.87 -26.38
CA GLN A 86 6.76 11.94 -26.39
C GLN A 86 7.42 12.14 -25.02
N SER A 87 6.68 12.03 -23.91
CA SER A 87 7.27 12.12 -22.58
C SER A 87 8.11 10.88 -22.27
N ILE A 88 7.69 9.69 -22.72
CA ILE A 88 8.48 8.45 -22.63
C ILE A 88 9.80 8.55 -23.40
N GLU A 89 9.77 9.11 -24.61
CA GLU A 89 10.98 9.34 -25.40
C GLU A 89 11.95 10.29 -24.67
N LYS A 90 11.42 11.37 -24.07
CA LYS A 90 12.21 12.32 -23.28
C LYS A 90 12.84 11.67 -22.05
N LEU A 91 12.08 10.84 -21.31
CA LEU A 91 12.61 10.06 -20.19
C LEU A 91 13.76 9.15 -20.65
N THR A 92 13.54 8.38 -21.71
CA THR A 92 14.54 7.44 -22.23
C THR A 92 15.82 8.16 -22.65
N LYS A 93 15.71 9.27 -23.39
CA LYS A 93 16.85 10.11 -23.80
C LYS A 93 17.58 10.73 -22.61
N TRP A 94 16.84 11.24 -21.61
CA TRP A 94 17.44 11.81 -20.41
C TRP A 94 18.19 10.75 -19.60
N ALA A 95 17.57 9.60 -19.35
CA ALA A 95 18.17 8.54 -18.56
C ALA A 95 19.42 7.96 -19.23
N THR A 96 19.36 7.66 -20.53
CA THR A 96 20.51 7.14 -21.30
C THR A 96 21.66 8.15 -21.38
N LYS A 97 21.36 9.44 -21.58
CA LYS A 97 22.37 10.52 -21.52
C LYS A 97 23.09 10.59 -20.17
N ASN A 98 22.43 10.19 -19.09
CA ASN A 98 22.97 10.18 -17.73
C ASN A 98 23.44 8.79 -17.28
N GLY A 99 23.73 7.88 -18.23
CA GLY A 99 24.39 6.60 -17.96
C GLY A 99 23.47 5.42 -17.69
N ALA A 100 22.14 5.56 -17.84
CA ALA A 100 21.26 4.39 -17.83
C ALA A 100 21.43 3.56 -19.11
N ILE A 101 21.28 2.25 -19.00
CA ILE A 101 21.39 1.31 -20.11
C ILE A 101 20.09 0.53 -20.21
N LEU A 102 19.51 0.48 -21.41
CA LEU A 102 18.40 -0.41 -21.79
C LEU A 102 18.95 -1.41 -22.82
N ASN A 103 18.84 -2.70 -22.53
CA ASN A 103 19.33 -3.76 -23.40
C ASN A 103 18.18 -4.72 -23.74
N GLY A 104 17.73 -4.66 -25.00
CA GLY A 104 16.68 -5.54 -25.50
C GLY A 104 15.26 -5.16 -25.06
N VAL A 105 15.09 -4.04 -24.37
CA VAL A 105 13.79 -3.58 -23.86
C VAL A 105 13.53 -2.11 -24.22
N GLU A 106 12.25 -1.77 -24.37
CA GLU A 106 11.75 -0.42 -24.57
C GLU A 106 10.44 -0.20 -23.80
N ILE A 107 10.12 1.04 -23.45
CA ILE A 107 8.85 1.37 -22.79
C ILE A 107 7.72 1.36 -23.83
N HIS A 108 6.61 0.69 -23.52
CA HIS A 108 5.46 0.56 -24.43
C HIS A 108 4.13 0.61 -23.66
N GLN A 109 3.04 1.01 -24.32
CA GLN A 109 1.71 1.01 -23.72
C GLN A 109 0.97 -0.29 -24.00
N PHE A 110 0.50 -0.96 -22.94
CA PHE A 110 -0.30 -2.17 -22.97
C PHE A 110 -1.74 -1.88 -22.54
N GLN A 111 -2.70 -2.62 -23.11
CA GLN A 111 -4.14 -2.40 -22.91
C GLN A 111 -4.56 -2.44 -21.43
N ASP A 112 -4.10 -3.44 -20.67
CA ASP A 112 -4.55 -3.66 -19.29
C ASP A 112 -3.57 -3.18 -18.20
N TYR A 113 -2.33 -2.84 -18.59
CA TYR A 113 -1.28 -2.45 -17.66
C TYR A 113 -0.90 -0.96 -17.76
N GLY A 114 -1.36 -0.25 -18.81
CA GLY A 114 -0.82 1.05 -19.16
C GLY A 114 0.62 0.90 -19.65
N TYR A 115 1.52 1.82 -19.31
CA TYR A 115 2.91 1.68 -19.71
C TYR A 115 3.62 0.54 -18.97
N GLY A 116 4.41 -0.23 -19.72
CA GLY A 116 5.22 -1.35 -19.28
C GLY A 116 6.53 -1.42 -20.07
N MET A 117 7.36 -2.42 -19.77
CA MET A 117 8.55 -2.75 -20.57
C MET A 117 8.22 -3.82 -21.60
N LYS A 118 8.64 -3.63 -22.85
CA LYS A 118 8.46 -4.55 -23.96
C LYS A 118 9.81 -5.01 -24.49
N ALA A 119 9.96 -6.29 -24.78
CA ALA A 119 11.13 -6.82 -25.46
C ALA A 119 11.16 -6.33 -26.91
N ASN A 120 12.30 -5.80 -27.38
CA ASN A 120 12.51 -5.41 -28.79
C ASN A 120 13.41 -6.40 -29.56
N LYS A 121 13.89 -7.43 -28.86
CA LYS A 121 14.58 -8.60 -29.39
C LYS A 121 14.32 -9.80 -28.46
N PRO A 122 14.61 -11.04 -28.86
CA PRO A 122 14.59 -12.18 -27.93
C PRO A 122 15.55 -11.94 -26.75
N ILE A 123 15.09 -12.27 -25.55
CA ILE A 123 15.81 -12.13 -24.28
C ILE A 123 15.93 -13.50 -23.64
N THR A 124 17.11 -13.83 -23.12
CA THR A 124 17.34 -15.04 -22.34
C THR A 124 17.23 -14.75 -20.86
N GLU A 125 16.71 -15.71 -20.08
CA GLU A 125 16.75 -15.63 -18.62
C GLU A 125 18.17 -15.33 -18.11
N GLY A 126 18.29 -14.39 -17.17
CA GLY A 126 19.57 -13.91 -16.65
C GLY A 126 20.21 -12.76 -17.45
N ASP A 127 19.69 -12.39 -18.62
CA ASP A 127 20.20 -11.23 -19.37
C ASP A 127 20.03 -9.93 -18.57
N LYS A 128 21.04 -9.04 -18.62
CA LYS A 128 20.92 -7.68 -18.08
C LYS A 128 19.98 -6.88 -18.97
N LEU A 129 18.89 -6.40 -18.39
CA LEU A 129 17.84 -5.65 -19.08
C LEU A 129 18.00 -4.14 -18.94
N VAL A 130 18.09 -3.69 -17.69
CA VAL A 130 18.15 -2.26 -17.35
C VAL A 130 19.21 -2.03 -16.29
N THR A 131 20.07 -1.04 -16.51
CA THR A 131 21.01 -0.53 -15.51
C THR A 131 20.72 0.94 -15.25
N VAL A 132 20.53 1.32 -14.00
CA VAL A 132 20.21 2.70 -13.58
C VAL A 132 21.23 3.16 -12.54
N PRO A 133 22.09 4.14 -12.86
CA PRO A 133 22.97 4.77 -11.88
C PRO A 133 22.21 5.42 -10.72
N LYS A 134 22.75 5.36 -9.50
CA LYS A 134 22.15 6.01 -8.31
C LYS A 134 21.93 7.50 -8.50
N SER A 135 22.77 8.17 -9.30
CA SER A 135 22.63 9.60 -9.64
C SER A 135 21.32 9.96 -10.35
N LEU A 136 20.64 9.00 -10.98
CA LEU A 136 19.32 9.18 -11.59
C LEU A 136 18.16 9.00 -10.61
N MET A 137 18.39 8.30 -9.50
CA MET A 137 17.34 7.96 -8.54
C MET A 137 16.91 9.18 -7.73
N MET A 138 15.65 9.22 -7.31
CA MET A 138 15.18 10.21 -6.33
C MET A 138 15.17 9.55 -4.95
N THR A 139 16.00 10.07 -4.05
CA THR A 139 16.18 9.59 -2.68
C THR A 139 16.15 10.77 -1.71
N GLU A 140 16.05 10.49 -0.41
CA GLU A 140 16.17 11.52 0.62
C GLU A 140 17.56 12.15 0.69
N GLU A 141 18.61 11.45 0.23
CA GLU A 141 19.97 12.00 0.17
C GLU A 141 20.02 13.25 -0.72
N ASN A 142 19.14 13.32 -1.73
CA ASN A 142 19.04 14.46 -2.64
C ASN A 142 18.36 15.69 -2.00
N ILE A 143 17.68 15.55 -0.85
CA ILE A 143 16.93 16.65 -0.21
C ILE A 143 17.86 17.80 0.18
N SER A 144 19.07 17.47 0.66
CA SER A 144 20.10 18.43 1.06
C SER A 144 20.48 19.43 -0.03
N ALA A 145 20.37 19.03 -1.31
CA ALA A 145 20.66 19.85 -2.48
C ALA A 145 19.42 20.45 -3.15
N SER A 146 18.24 20.26 -2.55
CA SER A 146 16.95 20.70 -3.09
C SER A 146 16.37 21.87 -2.28
N PRO A 147 15.36 22.61 -2.79
CA PRO A 147 14.69 23.66 -2.02
C PRO A 147 14.10 23.20 -0.68
N LEU A 148 13.89 21.90 -0.48
CA LEU A 148 13.34 21.31 0.76
C LEU A 148 14.34 21.23 1.92
N TRP A 149 15.65 21.41 1.67
CA TRP A 149 16.71 21.19 2.66
C TRP A 149 16.44 21.84 4.03
N LYS A 150 16.00 23.11 4.02
CA LYS A 150 15.84 23.91 5.25
C LYS A 150 14.68 23.40 6.07
N LEU A 151 13.51 23.23 5.44
CA LEU A 151 12.32 22.73 6.11
C LEU A 151 12.52 21.30 6.62
N HIS A 152 13.16 20.44 5.82
CA HIS A 152 13.52 19.09 6.24
C HIS A 152 14.38 19.10 7.50
N SER A 153 15.38 20.00 7.61
CA SER A 153 16.23 20.06 8.81
C SER A 153 15.51 20.53 10.09
N GLN A 154 14.41 21.28 9.94
CA GLN A 154 13.72 21.95 11.05
C GLN A 154 12.48 21.18 11.52
N ASP A 155 11.69 20.64 10.58
CA ASP A 155 10.43 19.95 10.86
C ASP A 155 10.66 18.54 11.44
N MET A 156 9.89 18.16 12.46
CA MET A 156 10.03 16.86 13.12
C MET A 156 9.48 15.71 12.27
N MET A 157 8.37 15.94 11.56
CA MET A 157 7.72 14.91 10.76
C MET A 157 8.58 14.55 9.55
N LEU A 158 9.13 15.54 8.85
CA LEU A 158 10.01 15.31 7.71
C LEU A 158 11.27 14.53 8.10
N ARG A 159 11.92 14.85 9.22
CA ARG A 159 13.12 14.12 9.68
C ARG A 159 12.84 12.68 10.09
N ASN A 160 11.70 12.44 10.73
CA ASN A 160 11.39 11.13 11.32
C ASN A 160 10.56 10.24 10.39
N MET A 161 10.05 10.78 9.28
CA MET A 161 9.25 10.05 8.30
C MET A 161 9.86 10.18 6.89
N PRO A 162 10.88 9.36 6.59
CA PRO A 162 11.56 9.28 5.30
C PRO A 162 10.62 9.35 4.08
N ASN A 163 9.61 8.48 4.04
CA ASN A 163 8.63 8.43 2.96
C ASN A 163 7.80 9.72 2.82
N VAL A 164 7.52 10.42 3.92
CA VAL A 164 6.80 11.70 3.87
C VAL A 164 7.70 12.79 3.31
N ALA A 165 8.97 12.82 3.72
CA ALA A 165 9.96 13.74 3.17
C ALA A 165 10.14 13.55 1.67
N LEU A 166 10.26 12.30 1.21
CA LEU A 166 10.38 12.00 -0.21
C LEU A 166 9.11 12.36 -1.01
N ALA A 167 7.91 12.20 -0.44
CA ALA A 167 6.66 12.65 -1.06
C ALA A 167 6.61 14.19 -1.22
N ILE A 168 7.03 14.95 -0.21
CA ILE A 168 7.13 16.43 -0.32
C ILE A 168 8.23 16.82 -1.30
N PHE A 169 9.35 16.09 -1.33
CA PHE A 169 10.44 16.34 -2.29
C PHE A 169 9.97 16.16 -3.74
N ILE A 170 9.19 15.11 -4.03
CA ILE A 170 8.54 14.91 -5.34
C ILE A 170 7.69 16.12 -5.72
N LEU A 171 6.91 16.68 -4.78
CA LEU A 171 6.09 17.87 -5.03
C LEU A 171 6.92 19.12 -5.29
N VAL A 172 7.95 19.37 -4.49
CA VAL A 172 8.86 20.51 -4.67
C VAL A 172 9.49 20.46 -6.07
N GLU A 173 10.00 19.30 -6.47
CA GLU A 173 10.62 19.14 -7.80
C GLU A 173 9.61 19.19 -8.95
N SER A 174 8.36 18.74 -8.72
CA SER A 174 7.31 18.77 -9.74
C SER A 174 6.70 20.15 -9.96
N LEU A 175 6.61 20.96 -8.90
CA LEU A 175 5.86 22.22 -8.86
C LEU A 175 6.75 23.48 -8.88
N ARG A 176 8.08 23.33 -8.80
CA ARG A 176 9.01 24.47 -8.89
C ARG A 176 8.83 25.27 -10.19
N LYS A 177 8.75 26.60 -10.05
CA LYS A 177 8.43 27.54 -11.14
C LYS A 177 9.55 27.71 -12.17
N ASP A 178 10.80 27.49 -11.76
CA ASP A 178 11.97 27.66 -12.63
C ASP A 178 12.10 26.57 -13.70
N LYS A 179 11.32 25.46 -13.59
CA LYS A 179 11.35 24.31 -14.50
C LYS A 179 12.74 23.68 -14.68
N LYS A 180 13.61 23.83 -13.67
CA LYS A 180 14.99 23.31 -13.70
C LYS A 180 15.17 22.00 -12.94
N SER A 181 14.09 21.29 -12.62
CA SER A 181 14.22 19.98 -11.97
C SER A 181 15.03 19.03 -12.84
N PHE A 182 16.09 18.43 -12.27
CA PHE A 182 16.86 17.39 -12.94
C PHE A 182 15.98 16.19 -13.33
N TRP A 183 15.01 15.85 -12.47
CA TRP A 183 14.07 14.75 -12.67
C TRP A 183 12.82 15.12 -13.47
N HIS A 184 12.76 16.31 -14.09
CA HIS A 184 11.60 16.72 -14.87
C HIS A 184 11.17 15.70 -15.95
N PRO A 185 12.09 15.06 -16.71
CA PRO A 185 11.72 14.03 -17.68
C PRO A 185 11.08 12.79 -17.04
N TYR A 186 11.50 12.42 -15.83
CA TYR A 186 10.90 11.31 -15.09
C TYR A 186 9.54 11.70 -14.50
N LEU A 187 9.46 12.82 -13.80
CA LEU A 187 8.23 13.28 -13.14
C LEU A 187 7.06 13.48 -14.11
N THR A 188 7.34 13.84 -15.36
CA THR A 188 6.32 14.03 -16.41
C THR A 188 5.85 12.72 -17.08
N THR A 189 6.41 11.57 -16.70
CA THR A 189 5.98 10.23 -17.16
C THR A 189 5.18 9.45 -16.13
N LEU A 190 5.13 9.94 -14.89
CA LEU A 190 4.37 9.33 -13.81
C LEU A 190 2.86 9.36 -14.11
N PRO A 191 2.08 8.37 -13.66
CA PRO A 191 0.63 8.41 -13.76
C PRO A 191 0.03 9.65 -13.08
N GLU A 192 -1.00 10.25 -13.69
CA GLU A 192 -1.76 11.35 -13.08
C GLU A 192 -2.66 10.88 -11.94
N THR A 193 -3.14 9.63 -12.02
CA THR A 193 -4.02 9.01 -11.05
C THR A 193 -3.61 7.56 -10.82
N TYR A 194 -4.01 7.03 -9.66
CA TYR A 194 -3.74 5.65 -9.26
C TYR A 194 -5.06 4.95 -8.90
N SER A 195 -4.98 3.67 -8.62
CA SER A 195 -6.12 2.84 -8.22
C SER A 195 -6.00 2.34 -6.78
N THR A 196 -5.22 3.05 -5.95
CA THR A 196 -5.08 2.78 -4.52
C THR A 196 -6.33 3.28 -3.76
N PRO A 197 -6.63 2.77 -2.55
CA PRO A 197 -7.85 3.10 -1.80
C PRO A 197 -8.01 4.57 -1.38
N VAL A 198 -7.04 5.42 -1.65
CA VAL A 198 -7.13 6.88 -1.43
C VAL A 198 -7.90 7.60 -2.55
N TYR A 199 -8.13 6.90 -3.67
CA TYR A 199 -8.96 7.35 -4.79
C TYR A 199 -10.38 6.79 -4.74
N PHE A 200 -10.67 5.93 -3.77
CA PHE A 200 -11.96 5.27 -3.64
C PHE A 200 -12.97 6.22 -3.02
N GLU A 201 -14.19 6.22 -3.55
CA GLU A 201 -15.33 6.88 -2.93
C GLU A 201 -15.89 6.01 -1.78
N VAL A 202 -16.84 6.58 -1.03
CA VAL A 202 -17.49 5.89 0.10
C VAL A 202 -18.03 4.54 -0.34
N ALA A 203 -18.78 4.48 -1.45
CA ALA A 203 -19.38 3.25 -1.94
C ALA A 203 -18.34 2.20 -2.39
N ASP A 204 -17.16 2.63 -2.85
CA ASP A 204 -16.07 1.74 -3.24
C ASP A 204 -15.41 1.10 -2.00
N LEU A 205 -15.18 1.89 -0.94
CA LEU A 205 -14.65 1.38 0.33
C LEU A 205 -15.66 0.50 1.07
N GLU A 206 -16.96 0.82 0.99
CA GLU A 206 -18.00 -0.05 1.56
C GLU A 206 -18.00 -1.43 0.92
N ALA A 207 -17.69 -1.51 -0.38
CA ALA A 207 -17.52 -2.77 -1.09
C ALA A 207 -16.30 -3.58 -0.61
N LEU A 208 -15.43 -3.05 0.26
CA LEU A 208 -14.34 -3.79 0.90
C LEU A 208 -14.66 -4.24 2.34
N LYS A 209 -15.83 -3.92 2.92
CA LYS A 209 -16.15 -4.29 4.31
C LYS A 209 -15.91 -5.78 4.57
N GLY A 210 -15.30 -6.09 5.72
CA GLY A 210 -14.88 -7.44 6.08
C GLY A 210 -13.48 -7.84 5.59
N SER A 211 -12.97 -7.23 4.52
CA SER A 211 -11.60 -7.46 4.05
C SER A 211 -10.56 -6.80 4.97
N PRO A 212 -9.39 -7.43 5.22
CA PRO A 212 -8.24 -6.77 5.83
C PRO A 212 -7.80 -5.49 5.10
N ALA A 213 -8.04 -5.39 3.79
CA ALA A 213 -7.74 -4.20 3.00
C ALA A 213 -8.59 -2.99 3.41
N PHE A 214 -9.80 -3.20 3.95
CA PHE A 214 -10.67 -2.11 4.40
C PHE A 214 -10.06 -1.35 5.59
N GLU A 215 -9.67 -2.06 6.66
CA GLU A 215 -9.07 -1.40 7.83
C GLU A 215 -7.74 -0.70 7.45
N ALA A 216 -6.92 -1.35 6.61
CA ALA A 216 -5.70 -0.76 6.09
C ALA A 216 -5.97 0.52 5.27
N ALA A 217 -7.00 0.52 4.41
CA ALA A 217 -7.41 1.67 3.62
C ALA A 217 -7.91 2.84 4.49
N LEU A 218 -8.67 2.58 5.57
CA LEU A 218 -9.12 3.62 6.50
C LEU A 218 -7.94 4.29 7.20
N LYS A 219 -6.99 3.49 7.69
CA LYS A 219 -5.76 3.98 8.33
C LYS A 219 -4.92 4.81 7.35
N LEU A 220 -4.77 4.35 6.12
CA LEU A 220 -4.03 5.04 5.07
C LEU A 220 -4.65 6.41 4.74
N ASN A 221 -5.96 6.43 4.45
CA ASN A 221 -6.70 7.66 4.15
C ASN A 221 -6.60 8.68 5.30
N ARG A 222 -6.78 8.23 6.54
CA ARG A 222 -6.66 9.11 7.72
C ARG A 222 -5.26 9.71 7.85
N ASN A 223 -4.21 8.89 7.69
CA ASN A 223 -2.84 9.36 7.81
C ASN A 223 -2.50 10.40 6.74
N ILE A 224 -2.89 10.17 5.49
CA ILE A 224 -2.65 11.10 4.38
C ILE A 224 -3.43 12.40 4.58
N ALA A 225 -4.69 12.33 4.99
CA ALA A 225 -5.50 13.51 5.29
C ALA A 225 -4.88 14.36 6.42
N ARG A 226 -4.38 13.71 7.48
CA ARG A 226 -3.70 14.38 8.60
C ARG A 226 -2.40 15.06 8.15
N GLN A 227 -1.59 14.36 7.37
CA GLN A 227 -0.33 14.89 6.85
C GLN A 227 -0.59 16.06 5.91
N TYR A 228 -1.57 15.95 5.00
CA TYR A 228 -2.00 17.06 4.16
C TYR A 228 -2.39 18.28 5.00
N ALA A 229 -3.26 18.10 6.00
CA ALA A 229 -3.70 19.20 6.86
C ALA A 229 -2.53 19.86 7.59
N TYR A 230 -1.61 19.05 8.13
CA TYR A 230 -0.40 19.52 8.79
C TYR A 230 0.48 20.36 7.86
N PHE A 231 0.86 19.81 6.69
CA PHE A 231 1.75 20.49 5.76
C PHE A 231 1.11 21.72 5.10
N LYS A 232 -0.21 21.68 4.84
CA LYS A 232 -0.94 22.82 4.32
C LYS A 232 -0.78 24.03 5.25
N LYS A 233 -0.90 23.82 6.57
CA LYS A 233 -0.66 24.88 7.57
C LYS A 233 0.81 25.27 7.64
N LEU A 234 1.72 24.28 7.67
CA LEU A 234 3.15 24.54 7.78
C LEU A 234 3.66 25.46 6.66
N PHE A 235 3.27 25.20 5.41
CA PHE A 235 3.67 26.02 4.27
C PHE A 235 3.08 27.44 4.30
N GLN A 236 1.96 27.67 5.00
CA GLN A 236 1.44 29.04 5.20
C GLN A 236 2.30 29.83 6.19
N LEU A 237 2.86 29.16 7.20
CA LEU A 237 3.57 29.78 8.32
C LEU A 237 5.06 29.96 8.09
N SER A 238 5.63 29.27 7.09
CA SER A 238 7.06 29.33 6.76
C SER A 238 7.30 30.10 5.45
N ASP A 239 8.50 30.68 5.35
CA ASP A 239 9.03 31.36 4.17
C ASP A 239 10.34 30.70 3.68
N ASP A 240 10.60 29.45 4.07
CA ASP A 240 11.68 28.66 3.47
C ASP A 240 11.43 28.38 1.97
N PRO A 241 12.47 28.03 1.19
CA PRO A 241 12.33 27.89 -0.26
C PRO A 241 11.26 26.89 -0.72
N ALA A 242 11.07 25.76 -0.02
CA ALA A 242 10.03 24.79 -0.36
C ALA A 242 8.64 25.32 0.00
N SER A 243 8.50 25.95 1.16
CA SER A 243 7.24 26.61 1.54
C SER A 243 6.84 27.67 0.52
N VAL A 244 7.76 28.50 0.02
CA VAL A 244 7.47 29.49 -1.03
C VAL A 244 6.95 28.86 -2.32
N ILE A 245 7.46 27.68 -2.70
CA ILE A 245 6.98 26.93 -3.88
C ILE A 245 5.56 26.39 -3.64
N LEU A 246 5.32 25.85 -2.44
CA LEU A 246 4.12 25.07 -2.10
C LEU A 246 2.97 25.89 -1.49
N LYS A 247 3.24 27.11 -0.99
CA LYS A 247 2.27 27.97 -0.26
C LYS A 247 0.95 28.14 -1.01
N ASP A 248 1.03 28.39 -2.31
CA ASP A 248 -0.13 28.66 -3.18
C ASP A 248 -0.52 27.47 -4.07
N THR A 249 0.27 26.39 -4.09
CA THR A 249 0.09 25.27 -5.02
C THR A 249 -0.24 23.94 -4.34
N PHE A 250 0.08 23.79 -3.05
CA PHE A 250 -0.12 22.55 -2.32
C PHE A 250 -1.60 22.29 -2.05
N THR A 251 -2.15 21.25 -2.68
CA THR A 251 -3.53 20.79 -2.52
C THR A 251 -3.59 19.34 -2.05
N TYR A 252 -4.76 18.91 -1.61
CA TYR A 252 -4.96 17.51 -1.25
C TYR A 252 -4.74 16.58 -2.45
N GLU A 253 -5.18 16.98 -3.65
CA GLU A 253 -4.98 16.21 -4.88
C GLU A 253 -3.49 15.99 -5.19
N TYR A 254 -2.66 17.02 -5.08
CA TYR A 254 -1.21 16.86 -5.27
C TYR A 254 -0.58 16.00 -4.20
N TYR A 255 -0.96 16.21 -2.93
CA TYR A 255 -0.38 15.40 -1.86
C TYR A 255 -0.77 13.92 -1.98
N ARG A 256 -2.04 13.65 -2.29
CA ARG A 256 -2.54 12.31 -2.61
C ARG A 256 -1.76 11.70 -3.77
N TRP A 257 -1.53 12.45 -4.84
CA TRP A 257 -0.75 11.99 -6.00
C TRP A 257 0.70 11.65 -5.63
N ALA A 258 1.40 12.51 -4.88
CA ALA A 258 2.79 12.30 -4.51
C ALA A 258 2.97 11.07 -3.60
N VAL A 259 2.10 10.92 -2.60
CA VAL A 259 2.12 9.75 -1.71
C VAL A 259 1.75 8.47 -2.48
N SER A 260 0.82 8.53 -3.43
CA SER A 260 0.43 7.40 -4.28
C SER A 260 1.53 6.99 -5.27
N THR A 261 2.23 7.97 -5.82
CA THR A 261 3.45 7.78 -6.63
C THR A 261 4.49 7.04 -5.81
N LEU A 262 4.78 7.52 -4.60
CA LEU A 262 5.80 6.92 -3.78
C LEU A 262 5.43 5.50 -3.34
N MET A 263 4.23 5.29 -2.77
CA MET A 263 3.84 3.97 -2.25
C MET A 263 3.84 2.87 -3.31
N SER A 264 3.52 3.23 -4.57
CA SER A 264 3.39 2.27 -5.66
C SER A 264 4.71 1.95 -6.37
N ARG A 265 5.77 2.76 -6.13
CA ARG A 265 7.03 2.73 -6.91
C ARG A 265 8.30 2.76 -6.08
N GLN A 266 8.24 3.02 -4.78
CA GLN A 266 9.42 3.11 -3.94
C GLN A 266 10.11 1.76 -3.74
N ASN A 267 11.44 1.80 -3.68
CA ASN A 267 12.30 0.66 -3.41
C ASN A 267 13.28 1.01 -2.32
N THR A 268 13.83 0.00 -1.67
CA THR A 268 14.91 0.17 -0.70
C THR A 268 16.25 -0.09 -1.38
N ILE A 269 17.16 0.87 -1.29
CA ILE A 269 18.53 0.74 -1.81
C ILE A 269 19.54 1.09 -0.70
N PRO A 270 20.79 0.63 -0.81
CA PRO A 270 21.87 1.11 0.05
C PRO A 270 22.09 2.61 -0.11
N ASN A 271 22.16 3.32 1.00
CA ASN A 271 22.55 4.72 1.04
C ASN A 271 24.07 4.86 0.82
N SER A 272 24.57 6.10 0.81
CA SER A 272 26.00 6.38 0.57
C SER A 272 26.84 6.40 1.86
N ASP A 273 26.27 6.02 3.01
CA ASP A 273 26.97 6.04 4.31
C ASP A 273 27.92 4.84 4.45
N ASP A 274 28.81 4.92 5.44
CA ASP A 274 29.68 3.83 5.87
C ASP A 274 29.54 3.57 7.38
N PRO A 275 28.95 2.44 7.83
CA PRO A 275 28.38 1.37 7.01
C PRO A 275 27.09 1.80 6.31
N PRO A 276 26.79 1.28 5.11
CA PRO A 276 25.62 1.67 4.36
C PRO A 276 24.34 1.24 5.07
N ALA A 277 23.48 2.21 5.38
CA ALA A 277 22.10 1.98 5.77
C ALA A 277 21.19 1.92 4.54
N ASN A 278 19.90 1.68 4.76
CA ASN A 278 18.91 1.58 3.68
C ASN A 278 18.12 2.88 3.53
N VAL A 279 17.90 3.32 2.30
CA VAL A 279 17.10 4.52 1.95
C VAL A 279 16.01 4.18 0.94
N SER A 280 14.89 4.92 1.00
CA SER A 280 13.81 4.82 0.02
C SER A 280 14.19 5.55 -1.28
N ALA A 281 13.90 4.93 -2.42
CA ALA A 281 14.26 5.45 -3.74
C ALA A 281 13.15 5.23 -4.77
N LEU A 282 12.94 6.25 -5.61
CA LEU A 282 12.32 6.07 -6.92
C LEU A 282 13.42 5.84 -7.96
N ILE A 283 13.26 4.83 -8.80
CA ILE A 283 14.27 4.38 -9.77
C ILE A 283 13.70 4.56 -11.18
N PRO A 284 13.99 5.68 -11.87
CA PRO A 284 13.48 5.95 -13.21
C PRO A 284 13.86 4.86 -14.21
N LEU A 285 13.01 4.67 -15.23
CA LEU A 285 13.02 3.55 -16.19
C LEU A 285 12.65 2.22 -15.54
N TRP A 286 13.38 1.79 -14.52
CA TRP A 286 13.17 0.49 -13.89
C TRP A 286 11.75 0.35 -13.30
N ASP A 287 11.21 1.41 -12.73
CA ASP A 287 9.84 1.42 -12.15
C ASP A 287 8.71 1.34 -13.20
N MET A 288 9.04 1.16 -14.49
CA MET A 288 8.11 0.90 -15.57
C MET A 288 7.88 -0.60 -15.82
N PHE A 289 8.66 -1.50 -15.23
CA PHE A 289 8.34 -2.93 -15.28
C PHE A 289 7.05 -3.19 -14.50
N ASN A 290 6.15 -4.00 -15.06
CA ASN A 290 4.94 -4.45 -14.37
C ASN A 290 5.19 -5.73 -13.58
N HIS A 291 4.27 -6.04 -12.67
CA HIS A 291 4.34 -7.22 -11.82
C HIS A 291 3.96 -8.51 -12.56
N HIS A 292 4.75 -9.57 -12.35
CA HIS A 292 4.36 -10.95 -12.57
C HIS A 292 4.94 -11.85 -11.47
N GLU A 293 4.30 -12.99 -11.22
CA GLU A 293 4.82 -14.04 -10.35
C GLU A 293 6.23 -14.50 -10.79
N GLY A 294 7.14 -14.68 -9.83
CA GLY A 294 8.52 -15.09 -10.10
C GLY A 294 9.44 -14.89 -8.89
N THR A 295 10.73 -14.69 -9.15
CA THR A 295 11.73 -14.37 -8.13
C THR A 295 12.24 -12.95 -8.31
N LEU A 296 12.81 -12.38 -7.23
CA LEU A 296 13.49 -11.09 -7.30
C LEU A 296 14.66 -11.18 -8.28
N SER A 297 14.69 -10.29 -9.27
CA SER A 297 15.69 -10.26 -10.35
C SER A 297 16.38 -8.91 -10.46
N THR A 298 16.36 -8.10 -9.41
CA THR A 298 16.97 -6.77 -9.37
C THR A 298 17.93 -6.70 -8.19
N ASP A 299 19.12 -6.18 -8.42
CA ASP A 299 20.16 -6.02 -7.41
C ASP A 299 20.78 -4.62 -7.47
N PHE A 300 21.35 -4.17 -6.36
CA PHE A 300 22.12 -2.95 -6.28
C PHE A 300 23.61 -3.25 -6.23
N VAL A 301 24.29 -3.03 -7.36
CA VAL A 301 25.73 -3.26 -7.51
C VAL A 301 26.48 -2.10 -6.87
N LYS A 302 26.93 -2.29 -5.62
CA LYS A 302 27.62 -1.26 -4.82
C LYS A 302 28.90 -0.71 -5.47
N ALA A 303 29.68 -1.57 -6.12
CA ALA A 303 30.94 -1.18 -6.77
C ALA A 303 30.72 -0.12 -7.86
N ASP A 304 29.62 -0.23 -8.60
CA ASP A 304 29.27 0.66 -9.71
C ASP A 304 28.22 1.72 -9.30
N ASN A 305 27.72 1.66 -8.06
CA ASN A 305 26.65 2.49 -7.52
C ASN A 305 25.40 2.49 -8.43
N THR A 306 24.99 1.32 -8.91
CA THR A 306 23.90 1.14 -9.89
C THR A 306 22.89 0.08 -9.49
N CYS A 307 21.62 0.31 -9.81
CA CYS A 307 20.60 -0.74 -9.82
C CYS A 307 20.66 -1.50 -11.15
N VAL A 308 20.69 -2.83 -11.11
CA VAL A 308 20.72 -3.70 -12.30
C VAL A 308 19.54 -4.68 -12.23
N CYS A 309 18.72 -4.67 -13.27
CA CYS A 309 17.63 -5.61 -13.46
C CYS A 309 18.02 -6.68 -14.47
N TYR A 310 17.82 -7.93 -14.10
CA TYR A 310 18.02 -9.12 -14.90
C TYR A 310 16.67 -9.71 -15.32
N ALA A 311 16.65 -10.39 -16.46
CA ALA A 311 15.49 -11.13 -16.92
C ALA A 311 15.22 -12.32 -15.98
N ASN A 312 14.01 -12.40 -15.41
CA ASN A 312 13.58 -13.53 -14.56
C ASN A 312 13.00 -14.70 -15.37
N SER A 313 12.93 -14.56 -16.69
CA SER A 313 12.45 -15.55 -17.65
C SER A 313 13.00 -15.18 -19.04
N SER A 314 12.89 -16.11 -19.99
CA SER A 314 13.11 -15.80 -21.41
C SER A 314 11.87 -15.12 -22.01
N TYR A 315 12.07 -14.21 -22.97
CA TYR A 315 11.02 -13.45 -23.65
C TYR A 315 11.24 -13.42 -25.16
N LEU A 316 10.16 -13.50 -25.92
CA LEU A 316 10.18 -13.26 -27.36
C LEU A 316 10.13 -11.76 -27.65
N CYS A 317 10.49 -11.39 -28.88
CA CYS A 317 10.33 -10.02 -29.34
C CYS A 317 8.84 -9.61 -29.29
N ASN A 318 8.57 -8.40 -28.80
CA ASN A 318 7.27 -7.81 -28.50
C ASN A 318 6.55 -8.33 -27.25
N ASP A 319 7.11 -9.27 -26.49
CA ASP A 319 6.55 -9.67 -25.21
C ASP A 319 6.65 -8.53 -24.19
N GLN A 320 5.66 -8.42 -23.30
CA GLN A 320 5.82 -7.62 -22.09
C GLN A 320 6.81 -8.32 -21.17
N VAL A 321 7.81 -7.58 -20.73
CA VAL A 321 8.80 -8.02 -19.75
C VAL A 321 8.33 -7.59 -18.37
N TYR A 322 8.40 -8.50 -17.41
CA TYR A 322 7.88 -8.28 -16.05
C TYR A 322 8.99 -8.46 -15.02
N ILE A 323 8.73 -7.97 -13.81
CA ILE A 323 9.52 -8.27 -12.62
C ILE A 323 8.62 -8.82 -11.51
N PHE A 324 9.23 -9.50 -10.55
CA PHE A 324 8.55 -9.87 -9.32
C PHE A 324 8.69 -8.74 -8.29
N TYR A 325 7.57 -8.18 -7.81
CA TYR A 325 7.56 -7.07 -6.86
C TYR A 325 7.87 -7.51 -5.41
N GLY A 326 7.94 -8.81 -5.18
CA GLY A 326 8.14 -9.42 -3.87
C GLY A 326 6.88 -10.11 -3.34
N VAL A 327 7.08 -10.84 -2.25
CA VAL A 327 6.06 -11.64 -1.55
C VAL A 327 5.08 -10.69 -0.84
N ARG A 328 3.92 -10.46 -1.46
CA ARG A 328 2.87 -9.56 -0.97
C ARG A 328 1.49 -10.21 -1.15
N THR A 329 0.59 -9.97 -0.21
CA THR A 329 -0.81 -10.39 -0.36
C THR A 329 -1.52 -9.51 -1.38
N ASN A 330 -2.66 -9.95 -1.91
CA ASN A 330 -3.48 -9.08 -2.75
C ASN A 330 -4.05 -7.88 -1.99
N ALA A 331 -4.27 -8.02 -0.67
CA ALA A 331 -4.64 -6.88 0.16
C ALA A 331 -3.53 -5.81 0.18
N ASP A 332 -2.26 -6.22 0.27
CA ASP A 332 -1.12 -5.31 0.21
C ASP A 332 -0.97 -4.69 -1.20
N PHE A 333 -1.09 -5.47 -2.27
CA PHE A 333 -1.06 -4.95 -3.65
C PHE A 333 -2.19 -3.96 -3.91
N LEU A 334 -3.40 -4.22 -3.39
CA LEU A 334 -4.50 -3.28 -3.54
C LEU A 334 -4.20 -1.98 -2.81
N VAL A 335 -3.82 -2.05 -1.53
CA VAL A 335 -3.64 -0.88 -0.67
C VAL A 335 -2.46 -0.02 -1.13
N HIS A 336 -1.35 -0.65 -1.54
CA HIS A 336 -0.10 0.06 -1.82
C HIS A 336 0.24 0.21 -3.31
N ASN A 337 -0.30 -0.63 -4.19
CA ASN A 337 -0.03 -0.57 -5.64
C ASN A 337 -1.29 -0.37 -6.50
N GLY A 338 -2.48 -0.53 -5.93
CA GLY A 338 -3.75 -0.27 -6.61
C GLY A 338 -4.19 -1.35 -7.59
N PHE A 339 -3.80 -2.62 -7.38
CA PHE A 339 -4.26 -3.74 -8.19
C PHE A 339 -4.48 -5.02 -7.38
N VAL A 340 -5.22 -5.97 -7.94
CA VAL A 340 -5.44 -7.32 -7.40
C VAL A 340 -4.88 -8.31 -8.42
N TYR A 341 -3.87 -9.09 -8.04
CA TYR A 341 -3.22 -10.04 -8.94
C TYR A 341 -4.00 -11.36 -8.99
N PRO A 342 -4.43 -11.84 -10.18
CA PRO A 342 -5.32 -12.98 -10.29
C PRO A 342 -4.78 -14.29 -9.69
N GLU A 343 -3.50 -14.60 -9.89
CA GLU A 343 -2.89 -15.87 -9.51
C GLU A 343 -1.76 -15.69 -8.49
N ASN A 344 -2.02 -14.86 -7.47
CA ASN A 344 -1.05 -14.60 -6.42
C ASN A 344 -0.83 -15.83 -5.53
N LYS A 345 0.33 -16.47 -5.66
CA LYS A 345 0.74 -17.64 -4.86
C LYS A 345 1.10 -17.28 -3.42
N HIS A 346 1.25 -15.99 -3.14
CA HIS A 346 1.59 -15.44 -1.83
C HIS A 346 0.39 -14.76 -1.16
N ASP A 347 -0.83 -14.95 -1.69
CA ASP A 347 -2.03 -14.36 -1.13
C ASP A 347 -2.43 -15.01 0.20
N ALA A 348 -2.98 -14.19 1.09
CA ALA A 348 -3.40 -14.62 2.41
C ALA A 348 -4.48 -13.73 3.01
N VAL A 349 -5.30 -14.31 3.89
CA VAL A 349 -6.29 -13.58 4.71
C VAL A 349 -5.82 -13.57 6.16
N LYS A 350 -5.81 -12.39 6.78
CA LYS A 350 -5.44 -12.23 8.19
C LYS A 350 -6.56 -12.67 9.12
N ILE A 351 -6.21 -13.42 10.16
CA ILE A 351 -7.08 -13.79 11.28
C ILE A 351 -6.43 -13.35 12.59
N ARG A 352 -7.14 -12.51 13.36
CA ARG A 352 -6.69 -12.02 14.67
C ARG A 352 -7.29 -12.87 15.78
N LEU A 353 -6.44 -13.47 16.61
CA LEU A 353 -6.83 -14.28 17.77
C LEU A 353 -6.15 -13.75 19.02
N GLY A 354 -6.84 -13.85 20.16
CA GLY A 354 -6.31 -13.42 21.43
C GLY A 354 -6.91 -14.18 22.61
N VAL A 355 -6.14 -14.31 23.68
CA VAL A 355 -6.59 -14.87 24.96
C VAL A 355 -7.15 -13.72 25.80
N SER A 356 -8.41 -13.83 26.24
CA SER A 356 -9.04 -12.80 27.09
C SER A 356 -8.39 -12.76 28.47
N ARG A 357 -8.19 -11.57 29.04
CA ARG A 357 -7.76 -11.44 30.44
C ARG A 357 -8.77 -11.99 31.45
N SER A 358 -10.02 -12.14 31.04
CA SER A 358 -11.09 -12.75 31.86
C SER A 358 -11.08 -14.28 31.82
N ASP A 359 -10.19 -14.88 31.03
CA ASP A 359 -10.08 -16.33 30.93
C ASP A 359 -9.52 -16.93 32.24
N PRO A 360 -10.21 -17.91 32.87
CA PRO A 360 -9.74 -18.53 34.11
C PRO A 360 -8.32 -19.12 34.02
N PHE A 361 -7.88 -19.56 32.84
CA PHE A 361 -6.54 -20.12 32.64
C PHE A 361 -5.62 -19.18 31.86
N TYR A 362 -5.90 -17.87 31.87
CA TYR A 362 -5.10 -16.85 31.17
C TYR A 362 -3.60 -16.98 31.44
N THR A 363 -3.20 -17.11 32.71
CA THR A 363 -1.79 -17.19 33.11
C THR A 363 -1.10 -18.45 32.58
N LEU A 364 -1.79 -19.59 32.61
CA LEU A 364 -1.25 -20.85 32.09
C LEU A 364 -1.10 -20.79 30.56
N ARG A 365 -2.11 -20.31 29.85
CA ARG A 365 -2.03 -20.11 28.39
C ARG A 365 -0.91 -19.16 28.01
N LEU A 366 -0.76 -18.04 28.72
CA LEU A 366 0.31 -17.08 28.47
C LEU A 366 1.70 -17.71 28.63
N ARG A 367 1.92 -18.50 29.68
CA ARG A 367 3.20 -19.18 29.91
C ARG A 367 3.56 -20.14 28.78
N LEU A 368 2.58 -20.94 28.32
CA LEU A 368 2.82 -21.87 27.22
C LEU A 368 3.00 -21.15 25.87
N LEU A 369 2.23 -20.08 25.60
CA LEU A 369 2.43 -19.23 24.42
C LEU A 369 3.84 -18.59 24.40
N GLN A 370 4.32 -18.11 25.55
CA GLN A 370 5.67 -17.52 25.68
C GLN A 370 6.77 -18.54 25.36
N THR A 371 6.59 -19.81 25.76
CA THR A 371 7.51 -20.90 25.41
C THR A 371 7.65 -21.07 23.90
N LEU A 372 6.61 -20.74 23.13
CA LEU A 372 6.62 -20.79 21.66
C LEU A 372 6.88 -19.44 20.99
N SER A 373 7.29 -18.43 21.76
CA SER A 373 7.46 -17.05 21.28
C SER A 373 6.20 -16.49 20.60
N LEU A 374 5.02 -16.87 21.10
CA LEU A 374 3.72 -16.38 20.62
C LEU A 374 3.16 -15.31 21.58
N PRO A 375 2.71 -14.15 21.06
CA PRO A 375 2.06 -13.16 21.90
C PRO A 375 0.62 -13.58 22.24
N PRO A 376 0.05 -13.08 23.36
CA PRO A 376 -1.33 -13.41 23.77
C PRO A 376 -2.40 -12.80 22.86
N LEU A 377 -2.05 -11.83 22.01
CA LEU A 377 -2.86 -11.30 20.93
C LEU A 377 -1.99 -11.33 19.66
N ALA A 378 -2.41 -12.09 18.66
CA ALA A 378 -1.62 -12.35 17.46
C ALA A 378 -2.49 -12.24 16.20
N GLU A 379 -1.85 -11.84 15.11
CA GLU A 379 -2.40 -11.95 13.76
C GLU A 379 -1.70 -13.09 13.04
N PHE A 380 -2.49 -13.94 12.41
CA PHE A 380 -2.01 -15.07 11.61
C PHE A 380 -2.52 -14.95 10.19
N ASN A 381 -1.83 -15.60 9.26
CA ASN A 381 -2.25 -15.69 7.87
C ASN A 381 -2.91 -17.05 7.62
N LEU A 382 -4.05 -17.02 6.93
CA LEU A 382 -4.61 -18.14 6.19
C LEU A 382 -4.10 -18.02 4.75
N ASN A 383 -3.19 -18.89 4.35
CA ASN A 383 -2.51 -18.79 3.06
C ASN A 383 -3.30 -19.50 1.96
N VAL A 384 -3.08 -19.09 0.71
CA VAL A 384 -3.49 -19.88 -0.45
C VAL A 384 -2.70 -21.20 -0.56
N GLY A 385 -3.33 -22.25 -1.09
CA GLY A 385 -2.68 -23.54 -1.32
C GLY A 385 -3.15 -24.69 -0.40
N PRO A 386 -2.53 -25.87 -0.54
CA PRO A 386 -2.99 -27.10 0.11
C PRO A 386 -2.82 -27.11 1.63
N GLN A 387 -1.93 -26.26 2.17
CA GLN A 387 -1.70 -26.09 3.61
C GLN A 387 -1.95 -24.63 3.99
N PRO A 388 -3.22 -24.24 4.21
CA PRO A 388 -3.58 -22.85 4.46
C PRO A 388 -3.18 -22.36 5.85
N LEU A 389 -2.89 -23.25 6.80
CA LEU A 389 -2.60 -22.91 8.19
C LEU A 389 -1.11 -22.99 8.48
N HIS A 390 -0.55 -21.91 9.04
CA HIS A 390 0.81 -21.93 9.56
C HIS A 390 0.87 -22.63 10.94
N GLY A 391 1.96 -23.35 11.25
CA GLY A 391 2.09 -24.09 12.51
C GLY A 391 1.92 -23.24 13.77
N LYS A 392 2.38 -21.99 13.75
CA LYS A 392 2.13 -21.01 14.83
C LYS A 392 0.63 -20.76 15.12
N LEU A 393 -0.21 -20.71 14.08
CA LEU A 393 -1.66 -20.58 14.25
C LEU A 393 -2.24 -21.85 14.87
N LEU A 394 -1.79 -23.03 14.41
CA LEU A 394 -2.22 -24.31 14.96
C LEU A 394 -1.87 -24.43 16.45
N ALA A 395 -0.64 -24.10 16.83
CA ALA A 395 -0.21 -24.08 18.24
C ALA A 395 -1.04 -23.11 19.07
N PHE A 396 -1.29 -21.90 18.56
CA PHE A 396 -2.14 -20.93 19.26
C PHE A 396 -3.54 -21.49 19.52
N VAL A 397 -4.18 -22.09 18.50
CA VAL A 397 -5.53 -22.66 18.63
C VAL A 397 -5.54 -23.86 19.58
N ARG A 398 -4.52 -24.72 19.54
CA ARG A 398 -4.35 -25.84 20.48
C ARG A 398 -4.30 -25.32 21.91
N ILE A 399 -3.38 -24.41 22.21
CA ILE A 399 -3.24 -23.81 23.56
C ILE A 399 -4.52 -23.10 23.98
N PHE A 400 -5.20 -22.41 23.05
CA PHE A 400 -6.47 -21.74 23.33
C PHE A 400 -7.55 -22.72 23.81
N ASN A 401 -7.61 -23.94 23.26
CA ASN A 401 -8.64 -24.93 23.55
C ASN A 401 -8.26 -25.97 24.62
N MET A 402 -7.05 -25.93 25.18
CA MET A 402 -6.63 -26.82 26.27
C MET A 402 -7.39 -26.53 27.57
N ASP A 403 -7.60 -27.58 28.36
CA ASP A 403 -8.04 -27.46 29.75
C ASP A 403 -6.86 -27.24 30.70
N GLN A 404 -7.14 -27.06 31.99
CA GLN A 404 -6.12 -26.78 32.99
C GLN A 404 -5.06 -27.89 33.07
N LYS A 405 -5.49 -29.15 33.15
CA LYS A 405 -4.57 -30.29 33.28
C LYS A 405 -3.65 -30.39 32.07
N THR A 406 -4.20 -30.29 30.87
CA THR A 406 -3.41 -30.33 29.64
C THR A 406 -2.40 -29.19 29.60
N LEU A 407 -2.80 -27.96 29.97
CA LEU A 407 -1.87 -26.83 30.05
C LEU A 407 -0.72 -27.10 31.02
N GLU A 408 -1.02 -27.61 32.22
CA GLU A 408 -0.02 -27.94 33.24
C GLU A 408 0.95 -29.03 32.75
N ASP A 409 0.43 -30.09 32.13
CA ASP A 409 1.23 -31.18 31.54
C ASP A 409 2.19 -30.64 30.47
N TRP A 410 1.72 -29.81 29.54
CA TRP A 410 2.58 -29.22 28.49
C TRP A 410 3.60 -28.20 29.04
N ILE A 411 3.24 -27.43 30.07
CA ILE A 411 4.17 -26.50 30.72
C ILE A 411 5.31 -27.24 31.44
N GLY A 412 5.06 -28.46 31.91
CA GLY A 412 6.06 -29.32 32.53
C GLY A 412 7.04 -29.97 31.55
N MET A 413 6.77 -29.93 30.24
CA MET A 413 7.60 -30.54 29.21
C MET A 413 8.78 -29.65 28.80
N GLU A 414 9.81 -30.26 28.22
CA GLU A 414 10.90 -29.51 27.59
C GLU A 414 10.40 -28.70 26.38
N GLU A 415 10.98 -27.52 26.16
CA GLU A 415 10.62 -26.61 25.06
C GLU A 415 10.59 -27.30 23.69
N LYS A 416 11.56 -28.18 23.42
CA LYS A 416 11.63 -28.95 22.17
C LYS A 416 10.37 -29.79 21.91
N HIS A 417 9.73 -30.28 22.98
CA HIS A 417 8.50 -31.05 22.88
C HIS A 417 7.31 -30.13 22.60
N CYS A 418 7.26 -28.94 23.20
CA CYS A 418 6.24 -27.93 22.94
C CYS A 418 6.17 -27.50 21.46
N LEU A 419 7.26 -27.60 20.70
CA LEU A 419 7.27 -27.35 19.26
C LEU A 419 6.33 -28.28 18.48
N ASN A 420 6.03 -29.48 19.00
CA ASN A 420 5.05 -30.39 18.40
C ASN A 420 3.65 -29.79 18.31
N LEU A 421 3.33 -28.79 19.15
CA LEU A 421 2.07 -28.04 19.05
C LEU A 421 1.93 -27.29 17.72
N MET A 422 3.02 -27.02 17.00
CA MET A 422 3.00 -26.39 15.69
C MET A 422 2.83 -27.39 14.53
N ASP A 423 3.04 -28.68 14.78
CA ASP A 423 3.07 -29.70 13.72
C ASP A 423 1.68 -30.29 13.50
N SER A 424 1.18 -30.21 12.26
CA SER A 424 -0.12 -30.76 11.87
C SER A 424 -0.10 -32.28 11.67
N SER A 425 1.08 -32.88 11.55
CA SER A 425 1.26 -34.33 11.45
C SER A 425 1.25 -35.04 12.81
N VAL A 426 1.49 -34.29 13.90
CA VAL A 426 1.42 -34.81 15.26
C VAL A 426 -0.03 -34.83 15.73
N THR A 427 -0.54 -36.03 15.95
CA THR A 427 -1.87 -36.26 16.54
C THR A 427 -1.80 -36.07 18.05
N LEU A 428 -2.42 -35.01 18.54
CA LEU A 428 -2.65 -34.82 19.97
C LEU A 428 -3.88 -35.63 20.42
N GLU A 429 -4.34 -35.42 21.66
CA GLU A 429 -5.58 -36.02 22.14
C GLU A 429 -6.74 -35.73 21.16
N PRO A 430 -7.44 -36.76 20.65
CA PRO A 430 -8.48 -36.59 19.63
C PRO A 430 -9.58 -35.59 20.00
N VAL A 431 -9.92 -35.50 21.28
CA VAL A 431 -10.94 -34.57 21.78
C VAL A 431 -10.47 -33.12 21.67
N LEU A 432 -9.20 -32.85 21.99
CA LEU A 432 -8.62 -31.51 21.85
C LEU A 432 -8.52 -31.10 20.38
N GLU A 433 -8.04 -32.00 19.52
CA GLU A 433 -7.94 -31.75 18.08
C GLU A 433 -9.29 -31.39 17.48
N LYS A 434 -10.33 -32.19 17.76
CA LYS A 434 -11.70 -31.90 17.30
C LYS A 434 -12.17 -30.52 17.72
N LYS A 435 -11.98 -30.13 19.00
CA LYS A 435 -12.33 -28.79 19.49
C LYS A 435 -11.58 -27.67 18.75
N CYS A 436 -10.29 -27.88 18.44
CA CYS A 436 -9.48 -26.92 17.71
C CYS A 436 -10.00 -26.69 16.28
N TRP A 437 -10.33 -27.76 15.58
CA TRP A 437 -10.87 -27.71 14.23
C TRP A 437 -12.26 -27.09 14.19
N GLU A 438 -13.15 -27.44 15.13
CA GLU A 438 -14.47 -26.81 15.29
C GLU A 438 -14.36 -25.31 15.59
N PHE A 439 -13.45 -24.92 16.48
CA PHE A 439 -13.17 -23.51 16.78
C PHE A 439 -12.77 -22.73 15.53
N LEU A 440 -11.82 -23.25 14.75
CA LEU A 440 -11.39 -22.62 13.50
C LEU A 440 -12.52 -22.57 12.48
N GLN A 441 -13.31 -23.63 12.34
CA GLN A 441 -14.45 -23.68 11.43
C GLN A 441 -15.47 -22.59 11.77
N VAL A 442 -15.86 -22.46 13.04
CA VAL A 442 -16.77 -21.41 13.51
C VAL A 442 -16.18 -20.03 13.23
N ARG A 443 -14.90 -19.83 13.53
CA ARG A 443 -14.24 -18.53 13.35
C ARG A 443 -14.18 -18.13 11.87
N ILE A 444 -13.85 -19.04 10.97
CA ILE A 444 -13.80 -18.77 9.52
C ILE A 444 -15.20 -18.50 8.97
N ASN A 445 -16.22 -19.24 9.40
CA ASN A 445 -17.60 -18.96 9.03
C ASN A 445 -18.06 -17.57 9.49
N LEU A 446 -17.64 -17.13 10.68
CA LEU A 446 -17.91 -15.76 11.15
C LEU A 446 -17.19 -14.71 10.31
N LEU A 447 -15.96 -14.97 9.83
CA LEU A 447 -15.25 -14.07 8.91
C LEU A 447 -15.98 -13.97 7.57
N ILE A 448 -16.39 -15.09 6.97
CA ILE A 448 -17.12 -15.11 5.69
C ILE A 448 -18.39 -14.26 5.76
N LYS A 449 -19.12 -14.30 6.89
CA LYS A 449 -20.35 -13.52 7.10
C LYS A 449 -20.13 -12.00 7.17
N GLN A 450 -18.90 -11.52 7.34
CA GLN A 450 -18.60 -10.08 7.38
C GLN A 450 -18.46 -9.47 6.00
N TYR A 451 -18.25 -10.28 4.96
CA TYR A 451 -18.10 -9.80 3.60
C TYR A 451 -19.46 -9.41 3.00
N PRO A 452 -19.52 -8.33 2.19
CA PRO A 452 -20.73 -7.98 1.47
C PRO A 452 -21.16 -9.11 0.53
N PRO A 453 -22.48 -9.30 0.35
CA PRO A 453 -22.99 -10.27 -0.61
C PRO A 453 -22.57 -9.89 -2.04
N PRO A 454 -22.61 -10.84 -2.99
CA PRO A 454 -22.46 -10.51 -4.40
C PRO A 454 -23.47 -9.45 -4.83
N PRO A 455 -23.06 -8.48 -5.66
CA PRO A 455 -23.98 -7.49 -6.21
C PRO A 455 -25.01 -8.15 -7.13
N ASP A 456 -26.13 -7.47 -7.36
CA ASP A 456 -27.11 -7.90 -8.36
C ASP A 456 -26.47 -8.02 -9.75
N LYS A 457 -26.89 -9.01 -10.54
CA LYS A 457 -26.32 -9.27 -11.89
C LYS A 457 -26.38 -8.05 -12.82
N ASN A 458 -27.32 -7.13 -12.60
CA ASN A 458 -27.54 -5.93 -13.41
C ASN A 458 -26.92 -4.67 -12.79
N ALA A 459 -26.24 -4.77 -11.65
CA ALA A 459 -25.64 -3.62 -10.98
C ALA A 459 -24.49 -3.05 -11.83
N LYS A 460 -24.56 -1.75 -12.12
CA LYS A 460 -23.45 -1.01 -12.76
C LYS A 460 -22.45 -0.63 -11.69
N LEU A 461 -21.32 -1.34 -11.66
CA LEU A 461 -20.24 -1.07 -10.71
C LEU A 461 -19.21 -0.10 -11.28
N SER A 462 -18.68 0.77 -10.42
CA SER A 462 -17.49 1.57 -10.72
C SER A 462 -16.27 0.67 -10.96
N LYS A 463 -15.21 1.23 -11.57
CA LYS A 463 -13.91 0.54 -11.69
C LYS A 463 -13.37 0.08 -10.33
N PHE A 464 -13.54 0.90 -9.30
CA PHE A 464 -13.02 0.60 -7.95
C PHE A 464 -13.89 -0.40 -7.20
N GLN A 465 -15.21 -0.40 -7.40
CA GLN A 465 -16.10 -1.45 -6.92
C GLN A 465 -15.77 -2.81 -7.56
N LEU A 466 -15.44 -2.84 -8.86
CA LEU A 466 -14.96 -4.06 -9.51
C LEU A 466 -13.64 -4.54 -8.92
N LEU A 467 -12.73 -3.63 -8.60
CA LEU A 467 -11.45 -3.96 -7.99
C LEU A 467 -11.63 -4.50 -6.55
N ALA A 468 -12.47 -3.84 -5.74
CA ALA A 468 -12.87 -4.29 -4.42
C ALA A 468 -13.53 -5.68 -4.47
N ARG A 469 -14.36 -5.92 -5.49
CA ARG A 469 -15.01 -7.21 -5.70
C ARG A 469 -14.00 -8.31 -5.99
N LYS A 470 -13.03 -8.06 -6.87
CA LYS A 470 -11.94 -9.01 -7.15
C LYS A 470 -11.17 -9.35 -5.88
N GLN A 471 -10.87 -8.36 -5.04
CA GLN A 471 -10.21 -8.59 -3.76
C GLN A 471 -11.01 -9.55 -2.87
N ILE A 472 -12.30 -9.25 -2.65
CA ILE A 472 -13.18 -10.09 -1.83
C ILE A 472 -13.29 -11.51 -2.36
N GLU A 473 -13.38 -11.69 -3.69
CA GLU A 473 -13.47 -13.01 -4.29
C GLU A 473 -12.23 -13.86 -4.02
N LYS A 474 -11.03 -13.26 -4.04
CA LYS A 474 -9.79 -13.94 -3.69
C LYS A 474 -9.74 -14.33 -2.21
N GLU A 475 -10.12 -13.43 -1.33
CA GLU A 475 -10.15 -13.71 0.12
C GLU A 475 -11.19 -14.79 0.46
N LEU A 476 -12.40 -14.73 -0.10
CA LEU A 476 -13.43 -15.75 0.09
C LEU A 476 -12.99 -17.12 -0.45
N ALA A 477 -12.23 -17.16 -1.54
CA ALA A 477 -11.67 -18.41 -2.07
C ALA A 477 -10.70 -19.05 -1.05
N ILE A 478 -9.81 -18.26 -0.45
CA ILE A 478 -8.88 -18.72 0.59
C ILE A 478 -9.65 -19.23 1.82
N LEU A 479 -10.67 -18.50 2.27
CA LEU A 479 -11.48 -18.90 3.43
C LEU A 479 -12.25 -20.21 3.17
N LYS A 480 -12.86 -20.36 1.98
CA LYS A 480 -13.55 -21.60 1.58
C LYS A 480 -12.59 -22.79 1.46
N MET A 481 -11.41 -22.58 0.88
CA MET A 481 -10.37 -23.59 0.79
C MET A 481 -9.89 -24.00 2.19
N THR A 482 -9.76 -23.04 3.11
CA THR A 482 -9.42 -23.32 4.51
C THR A 482 -10.51 -24.16 5.20
N LEU A 483 -11.79 -23.89 4.96
CA LEU A 483 -12.89 -24.73 5.46
C LEU A 483 -12.84 -26.16 4.92
N GLN A 484 -12.48 -26.34 3.64
CA GLN A 484 -12.29 -27.68 3.07
C GLN A 484 -11.13 -28.42 3.71
N TYR A 485 -10.01 -27.72 3.96
CA TYR A 485 -8.87 -28.26 4.70
C TYR A 485 -9.30 -28.73 6.10
N ILE A 486 -10.00 -27.88 6.85
CA ILE A 486 -10.50 -28.20 8.18
C ILE A 486 -11.44 -29.41 8.15
N GLY A 487 -12.37 -29.49 7.18
CA GLY A 487 -13.27 -30.62 7.00
C GLY A 487 -12.53 -31.95 6.89
N LYS A 488 -11.50 -32.02 6.04
CA LYS A 488 -10.67 -33.22 5.87
C LYS A 488 -9.99 -33.65 7.17
N HIS A 489 -9.55 -32.70 8.00
CA HIS A 489 -8.93 -33.00 9.30
C HIS A 489 -9.95 -33.42 10.37
N MET A 490 -11.19 -32.91 10.32
CA MET A 490 -12.25 -33.35 11.24
C MET A 490 -12.73 -34.76 10.94
N ASP A 491 -12.79 -35.17 9.67
CA ASP A 491 -13.22 -36.51 9.25
C ASP A 491 -12.34 -37.63 9.82
N ILE A 492 -11.07 -37.33 10.13
CA ILE A 492 -10.12 -38.25 10.80
C ILE A 492 -10.61 -38.63 12.21
N TYR A 493 -11.37 -37.74 12.86
CA TYR A 493 -11.82 -37.89 14.25
C TYR A 493 -13.31 -38.24 14.36
N VAL A 494 -13.97 -38.56 13.25
CA VAL A 494 -15.32 -39.15 13.26
C VAL A 494 -15.20 -40.64 13.59
N PRO A 495 -15.87 -41.14 14.65
CA PRO A 495 -15.91 -42.57 14.88
C PRO A 495 -16.69 -43.24 13.76
N GLY A 496 -15.98 -43.83 12.79
CA GLY A 496 -16.58 -44.75 11.84
C GLY A 496 -17.08 -46.01 12.56
N PRO A 497 -18.05 -46.75 12.00
CA PRO A 497 -18.40 -48.06 12.55
C PRO A 497 -17.14 -48.91 12.55
N LEU A 498 -16.80 -49.49 13.71
CA LEU A 498 -15.78 -50.50 13.85
C LEU A 498 -15.97 -51.50 12.71
N LYS A 499 -15.04 -51.50 11.74
CA LYS A 499 -14.86 -52.69 10.92
C LYS A 499 -14.44 -53.76 11.89
N VAL A 500 -15.40 -54.58 12.30
CA VAL A 500 -15.15 -55.84 12.98
C VAL A 500 -14.34 -56.67 11.99
N VAL A 501 -13.03 -56.57 12.08
CA VAL A 501 -12.15 -57.61 11.57
C VAL A 501 -12.36 -58.76 12.55
N LYS A 502 -13.28 -59.66 12.20
CA LYS A 502 -13.38 -60.96 12.87
C LYS A 502 -12.03 -61.65 12.67
N ALA A 503 -11.41 -62.07 13.78
CA ALA A 503 -10.27 -62.96 13.74
C ALA A 503 -10.73 -64.37 13.34
N ALA A 504 -9.99 -64.96 12.41
CA ALA A 504 -10.09 -66.30 11.81
C ALA A 504 -11.37 -66.60 11.00
#